data_AF-A0A930ZI85-F1
#
_entry.id   AF-A0A930ZI85-F1
#
_cell.length_a   1.000
_cell.length_b   1.000
_cell.length_c   1.000
_cell.angle_alpha   90.00
_cell.angle_beta   90.00
_cell.angle_gamma   90.00
#
_symmetry.space_group_name_H-M   'P 1'
#
loop_
_entity.id
_entity.type
_entity.pdbx_description
1 polymer ?
#
loop_
_entity_poly.entity_id
_entity_poly.type
_entity_poly.pdbx_seq_one_letter_code
_entity_poly.pdbx_strand_id
1 'polypeptide(L)'
;MEVLALVYRNLRARPVRSILTLLGIVVSTASMVLFLSFGEGLRKALGSELSKVGPAILVLPEGVDAISPGYPELSPQVLTELRQAAPELGLTEVIPTIVLTRGGFDPQTSFVFQGLPAGMGPKTLYANAELGQGQAVPSADGAIVGSKIAMRNDLSLGKTLRLSADITLKVEGILKSTGGISDSFIFVPLEPIRKVLGTANYSYILLGIQEGRKAEDVAAAVKKRFPGIQAQTSGDVLKFAERAVRISDLVRFGISLVALIVGGLLVANTVMMSVYERIREFGLMRALGAKRGFIFGLVLLESLLLGIMGGLLG
;
A
#
# COMPACT_ATOMS: atom_id res chain seq x y z
N MET A 1 20.69 -42.42 -16.67
CA MET A 1 20.36 -42.91 -15.32
C MET A 1 21.58 -42.93 -14.39
N GLU A 2 22.74 -43.43 -14.83
CA GLU A 2 23.95 -43.51 -13.97
C GLU A 2 24.50 -42.14 -13.51
N VAL A 3 24.44 -41.11 -14.36
CA VAL A 3 24.93 -39.76 -14.03
C VAL A 3 24.13 -39.11 -12.91
N LEU A 4 22.79 -39.25 -12.92
CA LEU A 4 21.90 -38.73 -11.88
C LEU A 4 22.10 -39.44 -10.54
N ALA A 5 22.29 -40.77 -10.56
CA ALA A 5 22.59 -41.55 -9.37
C ALA A 5 23.94 -41.17 -8.75
N LEU A 6 24.95 -40.87 -9.59
CA LEU A 6 26.26 -40.41 -9.15
C LEU A 6 26.17 -39.02 -8.47
N VAL A 7 25.41 -38.09 -9.06
CA VAL A 7 25.20 -36.75 -8.48
C VAL A 7 24.46 -36.83 -7.15
N TYR A 8 23.38 -37.62 -7.07
CA TYR A 8 22.63 -37.81 -5.83
C TYR A 8 23.49 -38.40 -4.71
N ARG A 9 24.34 -39.37 -5.02
CA ARG A 9 25.29 -39.97 -4.06
C ARG A 9 26.32 -38.93 -3.57
N ASN A 10 26.79 -38.06 -4.46
CA ASN A 10 27.74 -37.00 -4.10
C ASN A 10 27.12 -35.95 -3.18
N LEU A 11 25.87 -35.54 -3.42
CA LEU A 11 25.15 -34.62 -2.54
C LEU A 11 24.93 -35.20 -1.14
N ARG A 12 24.64 -36.51 -1.06
CA ARG A 12 24.38 -37.20 0.22
C ARG A 12 25.65 -37.47 1.03
N ALA A 13 26.81 -37.50 0.38
CA ALA A 13 28.10 -37.71 1.04
C ALA A 13 28.51 -36.54 1.95
N ARG A 14 27.98 -35.32 1.72
CA ARG A 14 28.32 -34.11 2.49
C ARG A 14 27.08 -33.24 2.80
N PRO A 15 26.20 -33.71 3.69
CA PRO A 15 24.87 -33.13 3.87
C PRO A 15 24.90 -31.68 4.37
N VAL A 16 25.79 -31.35 5.32
CA VAL A 16 25.85 -30.00 5.92
C VAL A 16 26.12 -28.93 4.86
N ARG A 17 27.04 -29.18 3.93
CA ARG A 17 27.40 -28.22 2.90
C ARG A 17 26.28 -28.06 1.88
N SER A 18 25.76 -29.17 1.35
CA SER A 18 24.66 -29.13 0.40
C SER A 18 23.42 -28.45 0.99
N ILE A 19 23.15 -28.64 2.29
CA ILE A 19 22.07 -27.94 3.01
C ILE A 19 22.35 -26.44 3.10
N LEU A 20 23.57 -26.01 3.47
CA LEU A 20 23.92 -24.58 3.54
C LEU A 20 23.78 -23.88 2.20
N THR A 21 24.23 -24.51 1.11
CA THR A 21 24.08 -23.98 -0.25
C THR A 21 22.63 -23.92 -0.67
N LEU A 22 21.88 -25.00 -0.42
CA LEU A 22 20.45 -25.07 -0.70
C LEU A 22 19.69 -23.96 0.05
N LEU A 23 19.96 -23.76 1.34
CA LEU A 23 19.36 -22.71 2.15
C LEU A 23 19.65 -21.33 1.59
N GLY A 24 20.88 -21.05 1.14
CA GLY A 24 21.17 -19.75 0.54
C GLY A 24 20.47 -19.52 -0.79
N ILE A 25 20.31 -20.56 -1.62
CA ILE A 25 19.51 -20.47 -2.86
C ILE A 25 18.03 -20.24 -2.50
N VAL A 26 17.48 -21.00 -1.56
CA VAL A 26 16.10 -20.85 -1.08
C VAL A 26 15.84 -19.45 -0.57
N VAL A 27 16.68 -18.94 0.34
CA VAL A 27 16.50 -17.59 0.90
C VAL A 27 16.61 -16.51 -0.19
N SER A 28 17.55 -16.65 -1.13
CA SER A 28 17.72 -15.71 -2.25
C SER A 28 16.50 -15.69 -3.18
N THR A 29 16.05 -16.87 -3.62
CA THR A 29 14.91 -17.02 -4.52
C THR A 29 13.59 -16.64 -3.85
N ALA A 30 13.34 -17.10 -2.62
CA ALA A 30 12.17 -16.72 -1.84
C ALA A 30 12.10 -15.19 -1.62
N SER A 31 13.23 -14.56 -1.25
CA SER A 31 13.27 -13.10 -1.05
C SER A 31 12.92 -12.35 -2.34
N MET A 32 13.46 -12.77 -3.47
CA MET A 32 13.18 -12.17 -4.77
C MET A 32 11.69 -12.30 -5.13
N VAL A 33 11.11 -13.50 -4.99
CA VAL A 33 9.69 -13.77 -5.26
C VAL A 33 8.78 -12.97 -4.33
N LEU A 34 9.12 -12.91 -3.03
CA LEU A 34 8.38 -12.14 -2.04
C LEU A 34 8.34 -10.66 -2.38
N PHE A 35 9.47 -10.04 -2.73
CA PHE A 35 9.51 -8.62 -3.06
C PHE A 35 8.75 -8.28 -4.35
N LEU A 36 8.84 -9.14 -5.37
CA LEU A 36 8.06 -8.98 -6.61
C LEU A 36 6.56 -9.08 -6.33
N SER A 37 6.15 -10.14 -5.62
CA SER A 37 4.74 -10.38 -5.25
C SER A 37 4.19 -9.28 -4.35
N PHE A 38 5.01 -8.74 -3.44
CA PHE A 38 4.64 -7.63 -2.59
C PHE A 38 4.38 -6.35 -3.40
N GLY A 39 5.25 -6.02 -4.36
CA GLY A 39 5.06 -4.86 -5.23
C GLY A 39 3.74 -4.93 -6.01
N GLU A 40 3.46 -6.08 -6.62
CA GLU A 40 2.23 -6.29 -7.39
C GLU A 40 0.98 -6.38 -6.50
N GLY A 41 1.09 -7.05 -5.35
CA GLY A 41 0.05 -7.11 -4.34
C GLY A 41 -0.32 -5.73 -3.79
N LEU A 42 0.68 -4.88 -3.53
CA LEU A 42 0.47 -3.50 -3.08
C LEU A 42 -0.21 -2.65 -4.16
N ARG A 43 0.19 -2.77 -5.44
CA ARG A 43 -0.46 -2.08 -6.56
C ARG A 43 -1.93 -2.50 -6.70
N LYS A 44 -2.20 -3.81 -6.64
CA LYS A 44 -3.56 -4.35 -6.71
C LYS A 44 -4.42 -3.90 -5.51
N ALA A 45 -3.84 -3.88 -4.31
CA ALA A 45 -4.51 -3.40 -3.11
C ALA A 45 -4.84 -1.91 -3.21
N LEU A 46 -3.89 -1.07 -3.64
CA LEU A 46 -4.10 0.37 -3.84
C LEU A 46 -5.17 0.64 -4.89
N GLY A 47 -5.12 -0.04 -6.05
CA GLY A 47 -6.13 0.10 -7.09
C GLY A 47 -7.54 -0.28 -6.61
N SER A 48 -7.64 -1.38 -5.86
CA SER A 48 -8.90 -1.82 -5.25
C SER A 48 -9.42 -0.82 -4.22
N GLU A 49 -8.56 -0.28 -3.36
CA GLU A 49 -8.97 0.74 -2.37
C GLU A 49 -9.40 2.05 -3.02
N LEU A 50 -8.66 2.56 -4.02
CA LEU A 50 -9.02 3.78 -4.71
C LEU A 50 -10.33 3.63 -5.51
N SER A 51 -10.61 2.45 -6.07
CA SER A 51 -11.87 2.19 -6.76
C SER A 51 -13.10 2.25 -5.86
N LYS A 52 -12.91 2.17 -4.53
CA LYS A 52 -13.98 2.24 -3.52
C LYS A 52 -14.21 3.66 -2.97
N VAL A 53 -13.27 4.58 -3.21
CA VAL A 53 -13.43 5.99 -2.81
C VAL A 53 -14.45 6.63 -3.74
N GLY A 54 -15.52 7.16 -3.16
CA GLY A 54 -16.50 7.96 -3.90
C GLY A 54 -16.01 9.39 -4.08
N PRO A 55 -16.85 10.22 -4.70
CA PRO A 55 -16.55 11.18 -5.79
C PRO A 55 -15.27 11.06 -6.65
N ALA A 56 -15.32 11.72 -7.81
CA ALA A 56 -14.34 11.56 -8.88
C ALA A 56 -13.18 12.58 -8.86
N ILE A 57 -13.34 13.72 -8.19
CA ILE A 57 -12.31 14.77 -8.11
C ILE A 57 -12.11 15.23 -6.65
N LEU A 58 -10.84 15.28 -6.26
CA LEU A 58 -10.34 15.80 -5.01
C LEU A 58 -9.64 17.14 -5.27
N VAL A 59 -10.09 18.20 -4.59
CA VAL A 59 -9.46 19.51 -4.61
C VAL A 59 -8.59 19.69 -3.37
N LEU A 60 -7.32 20.02 -3.59
CA LEU A 60 -6.28 20.21 -2.59
C LEU A 60 -5.65 21.62 -2.74
N PRO A 61 -4.99 22.14 -1.70
CA PRO A 61 -4.13 23.32 -1.82
C PRO A 61 -3.04 23.12 -2.88
N GLU A 62 -2.57 24.22 -3.47
CA GLU A 62 -1.43 24.16 -4.38
C GLU A 62 -0.16 23.63 -3.68
N GLY A 63 0.57 22.73 -4.36
CA GLY A 63 1.76 22.07 -3.83
C GLY A 63 1.48 20.86 -2.92
N VAL A 64 0.21 20.54 -2.68
CA VAL A 64 -0.20 19.37 -1.88
C VAL A 64 -0.67 18.25 -2.81
N ASP A 65 0.11 17.18 -2.90
CA ASP A 65 -0.14 16.08 -3.84
C ASP A 65 -0.97 14.92 -3.24
N ALA A 66 -1.25 14.94 -1.93
CA ALA A 66 -2.04 13.94 -1.24
C ALA A 66 -2.78 14.55 -0.05
N ILE A 67 -3.83 13.88 0.45
CA ILE A 67 -4.51 14.26 1.69
C ILE A 67 -3.49 14.18 2.83
N SER A 68 -2.87 15.31 3.13
CA SER A 68 -1.96 15.44 4.26
C SER A 68 -2.80 15.75 5.50
N PRO A 69 -2.57 15.05 6.62
CA PRO A 69 -3.05 15.47 7.93
C PRO A 69 -2.25 16.70 8.40
N GLY A 70 -2.30 17.77 7.61
CA GLY A 70 -1.75 19.09 7.87
C GLY A 70 -2.87 20.10 8.12
N TYR A 71 -2.49 21.32 8.51
CA TYR A 71 -3.44 22.40 8.76
C TYR A 71 -4.29 22.67 7.50
N PRO A 72 -5.60 22.87 7.66
CA PRO A 72 -6.48 23.17 6.54
C PRO A 72 -6.12 24.54 5.95
N GLU A 73 -5.79 24.56 4.66
CA GLU A 73 -5.33 25.75 3.93
C GLU A 73 -6.36 26.27 2.93
N LEU A 74 -7.37 25.47 2.56
CA LEU A 74 -8.40 25.91 1.63
C LEU A 74 -9.37 26.86 2.34
N SER A 75 -9.40 28.11 1.92
CA SER A 75 -10.23 29.12 2.55
C SER A 75 -11.72 28.94 2.21
N PRO A 76 -12.65 29.45 3.06
CA PRO A 76 -14.08 29.46 2.77
C PRO A 76 -14.47 30.17 1.47
N GLN A 77 -13.65 31.12 1.01
CA GLN A 77 -13.85 31.83 -0.25
C GLN A 77 -13.75 30.86 -1.43
N VAL A 78 -12.73 30.00 -1.47
CA VAL A 78 -12.55 28.98 -2.52
C VAL A 78 -13.77 28.07 -2.61
N LEU A 79 -14.32 27.63 -1.47
CA LEU A 79 -15.54 26.82 -1.46
C LEU A 79 -16.74 27.58 -2.06
N THR A 80 -16.87 28.86 -1.73
CA THR A 80 -17.98 29.69 -2.20
C THR A 80 -17.91 29.89 -3.72
N GLU A 81 -16.71 30.20 -4.23
CA GLU A 81 -16.49 30.35 -5.67
C GLU A 81 -16.69 29.03 -6.43
N LEU A 82 -16.22 27.89 -5.88
CA LEU A 82 -16.46 26.56 -6.46
C LEU A 82 -17.96 26.23 -6.53
N ARG A 83 -18.74 26.57 -5.50
CA ARG A 83 -20.19 26.38 -5.49
C ARG A 83 -20.90 27.26 -6.53
N GLN A 84 -20.43 28.48 -6.73
CA GLN A 84 -20.98 29.38 -7.76
C GLN A 84 -20.67 28.86 -9.18
N ALA A 85 -19.46 28.35 -9.40
CA ALA A 85 -19.04 27.77 -10.68
C ALA A 85 -19.56 26.34 -10.93
N ALA A 86 -20.13 25.69 -9.92
CA ALA A 86 -20.55 24.29 -9.98
C ALA A 86 -21.50 23.97 -11.16
N PRO A 87 -22.54 24.78 -11.46
CA PRO A 87 -23.44 24.50 -12.58
C PRO A 87 -22.75 24.56 -13.94
N GLU A 88 -21.81 25.51 -14.13
CA GLU A 88 -21.07 25.70 -15.38
C GLU A 88 -20.06 24.56 -15.62
N LEU A 89 -19.47 24.06 -14.55
CA LEU A 89 -18.46 22.99 -14.56
C LEU A 89 -19.07 21.58 -14.56
N GLY A 90 -20.40 21.45 -14.47
CA GLY A 90 -21.09 20.16 -14.42
C GLY A 90 -20.88 19.41 -13.11
N LEU A 91 -20.72 20.14 -12.00
CA LEU A 91 -20.57 19.58 -10.66
C LEU A 91 -21.94 19.38 -10.02
N THR A 92 -22.19 18.18 -9.49
CA THR A 92 -23.43 17.83 -8.78
C THR A 92 -23.33 18.11 -7.29
N GLU A 93 -22.14 17.92 -6.72
CA GLU A 93 -21.90 18.08 -5.29
C GLU A 93 -20.55 18.77 -5.03
N VAL A 94 -20.51 19.62 -3.99
CA VAL A 94 -19.30 20.27 -3.51
C VAL A 94 -19.21 20.07 -2.01
N ILE A 95 -18.41 19.09 -1.60
CA ILE A 95 -18.35 18.56 -0.23
C ILE A 95 -17.03 19.00 0.41
N PRO A 96 -17.05 20.05 1.25
CA PRO A 96 -15.87 20.43 2.00
C PRO A 96 -15.61 19.45 3.14
N THR A 97 -14.34 19.09 3.36
CA THR A 97 -13.92 18.16 4.41
C THR A 97 -12.75 18.71 5.20
N ILE A 98 -12.73 18.45 6.51
CA ILE A 98 -11.58 18.76 7.37
C ILE A 98 -11.05 17.45 7.94
N VAL A 99 -9.74 17.26 7.89
CA VAL A 99 -9.09 16.12 8.53
C VAL A 99 -8.32 16.61 9.75
N LEU A 100 -8.57 15.96 10.88
CA LEU A 100 -7.80 16.17 12.10
C LEU A 100 -7.21 14.83 12.53
N THR A 101 -5.89 14.75 12.59
CA THR A 101 -5.21 13.61 13.19
C THR A 101 -4.83 13.95 14.63
N ARG A 102 -5.18 13.05 15.55
CA ARG A 102 -4.84 13.13 16.98
C ARG A 102 -4.12 11.87 17.40
N GLY A 103 -3.17 11.99 18.32
CA GLY A 103 -2.30 10.90 18.74
C GLY A 103 -0.89 11.06 18.16
N GLY A 104 0.02 10.16 18.57
CA GLY A 104 1.40 10.19 18.10
C GLY A 104 1.55 9.69 16.66
N PHE A 105 2.80 9.53 16.22
CA PHE A 105 3.11 8.94 14.92
C PHE A 105 2.82 7.44 14.84
N ASP A 106 2.48 6.79 15.95
CA ASP A 106 2.12 5.38 15.98
C ASP A 106 0.68 5.19 15.44
N PRO A 107 0.50 4.47 14.31
CA PRO A 107 -0.81 4.18 13.74
C PRO A 107 -1.78 3.45 14.69
N GLN A 108 -1.25 2.78 15.73
CA GLN A 108 -2.06 2.10 16.74
C GLN A 108 -2.67 3.05 17.77
N THR A 109 -2.06 4.21 17.98
CA THR A 109 -2.53 5.22 18.95
C THR A 109 -3.03 6.50 18.27
N SER A 110 -2.90 6.60 16.95
CA SER A 110 -3.45 7.70 16.18
C SER A 110 -4.93 7.47 15.81
N PHE A 111 -5.67 8.57 15.84
CA PHE A 111 -7.07 8.69 15.48
C PHE A 111 -7.18 9.75 14.39
N VAL A 112 -7.78 9.38 13.27
CA VAL A 112 -8.02 10.30 12.16
C VAL A 112 -9.51 10.61 12.13
N PHE A 113 -9.82 11.87 12.41
CA PHE A 113 -11.16 12.43 12.36
C PHE A 113 -11.40 13.08 11.00
N GLN A 114 -12.46 12.70 10.31
CA GLN A 114 -12.93 13.33 9.09
C GLN A 114 -14.23 14.08 9.36
N GLY A 115 -14.16 15.40 9.19
CA GLY A 115 -15.26 16.33 9.36
C GLY A 115 -16.10 16.44 8.11
N LEU A 116 -17.39 16.13 8.21
CA LEU A 116 -18.36 16.18 7.13
C LEU A 116 -19.42 17.28 7.35
N PRO A 117 -19.99 17.86 6.29
CA PRO A 117 -21.14 18.75 6.41
C PRO A 117 -22.30 18.06 7.14
N ALA A 118 -23.11 18.84 7.86
CA ALA A 118 -24.28 18.32 8.55
C ALA A 118 -25.25 17.64 7.56
N GLY A 119 -25.80 16.48 7.96
CA GLY A 119 -26.67 15.67 7.10
C GLY A 119 -25.92 14.70 6.18
N MET A 120 -24.59 14.75 6.10
CA MET A 120 -23.79 13.80 5.33
C MET A 120 -23.17 12.72 6.22
N GLY A 121 -23.09 11.50 5.68
CA GLY A 121 -22.52 10.34 6.35
C GLY A 121 -21.25 9.83 5.64
N PRO A 122 -20.59 8.82 6.20
CA PRO A 122 -19.37 8.24 5.65
C PRO A 122 -19.54 7.72 4.21
N LYS A 123 -20.75 7.30 3.85
CA LYS A 123 -21.09 6.79 2.52
C LYS A 123 -20.90 7.83 1.40
N THR A 124 -20.97 9.11 1.74
CA THR A 124 -20.72 10.22 0.80
C THR A 124 -19.26 10.28 0.35
N LEU A 125 -18.31 9.90 1.23
CA LEU A 125 -16.87 9.85 0.92
C LEU A 125 -16.45 8.48 0.40
N TYR A 126 -17.05 7.44 0.97
CA TYR A 126 -16.67 6.05 0.73
C TYR A 126 -17.91 5.26 0.34
N ALA A 127 -18.07 4.95 -0.95
CA ALA A 127 -19.30 4.33 -1.45
C ALA A 127 -19.61 2.98 -0.77
N ASN A 128 -18.57 2.29 -0.30
CA ASN A 128 -18.63 1.02 0.41
C ASN A 128 -18.78 1.14 1.94
N ALA A 129 -18.83 2.36 2.50
CA ALA A 129 -19.04 2.55 3.93
C ALA A 129 -20.47 2.16 4.32
N GLU A 130 -20.64 0.87 4.62
CA GLU A 130 -21.88 0.30 5.13
C GLU A 130 -21.99 0.50 6.64
N LEU A 131 -23.17 0.89 7.10
CA LEU A 131 -23.48 0.95 8.50
C LEU A 131 -23.61 -0.47 9.07
N GLY A 132 -22.88 -0.76 10.15
CA GLY A 132 -23.03 -2.01 10.89
C GLY A 132 -24.05 -1.88 12.02
N GLN A 133 -23.95 -0.80 12.81
CA GLN A 133 -24.81 -0.54 13.97
C GLN A 133 -25.06 0.96 14.13
N GLY A 134 -26.24 1.36 14.63
CA GLY A 134 -26.55 2.73 15.02
C GLY A 134 -27.10 3.60 13.90
N GLN A 135 -26.59 4.83 13.74
CA GLN A 135 -27.02 5.80 12.72
C GLN A 135 -25.92 6.02 11.67
N ALA A 136 -26.34 6.24 10.41
CA ALA A 136 -25.43 6.45 9.27
C ALA A 136 -24.98 7.90 9.08
N VAL A 137 -25.64 8.85 9.75
CA VAL A 137 -25.32 10.28 9.74
C VAL A 137 -25.14 10.71 11.20
N PRO A 138 -24.01 11.35 11.56
CA PRO A 138 -23.78 11.80 12.93
C PRO A 138 -24.64 13.04 13.24
N SER A 139 -25.13 13.13 14.48
CA SER A 139 -25.68 14.36 15.03
C SER A 139 -24.58 15.42 15.25
N ALA A 140 -24.94 16.64 15.65
CA ALA A 140 -23.98 17.75 15.85
C ALA A 140 -22.82 17.40 16.81
N ASP A 141 -23.10 16.58 17.83
CA ASP A 141 -22.11 16.08 18.80
C ASP A 141 -21.94 14.55 18.67
N GLY A 142 -22.32 13.99 17.52
CA GLY A 142 -22.24 12.59 17.18
C GLY A 142 -20.95 12.21 16.46
N ALA A 143 -20.57 10.94 16.56
CA ALA A 143 -19.47 10.35 15.81
C ALA A 143 -19.87 8.98 15.26
N ILE A 144 -19.46 8.73 14.01
CA ILE A 144 -19.54 7.41 13.39
C ILE A 144 -18.13 6.84 13.31
N VAL A 145 -17.95 5.65 13.85
CA VAL A 145 -16.62 5.07 14.06
C VAL A 145 -16.41 3.90 13.11
N GLY A 146 -15.27 3.85 12.44
CA GLY A 146 -14.85 2.70 11.65
C GLY A 146 -14.67 1.44 12.51
N SER A 147 -14.91 0.27 11.92
CA SER A 147 -14.87 -1.03 12.61
C SER A 147 -13.55 -1.30 13.34
N LYS A 148 -12.39 -1.00 12.71
CA LYS A 148 -11.05 -1.25 13.30
C LYS A 148 -10.81 -0.33 14.49
N ILE A 149 -11.21 0.94 14.40
CA ILE A 149 -11.09 1.88 15.52
C ILE A 149 -11.99 1.45 16.68
N ALA A 150 -13.22 1.01 16.36
CA ALA A 150 -14.16 0.55 17.37
C ALA A 150 -13.64 -0.69 18.12
N MET A 151 -13.16 -1.71 17.39
CA MET A 151 -12.60 -2.92 17.98
C MET A 151 -11.32 -2.66 18.79
N ARG A 152 -10.39 -1.85 18.26
CA ARG A 152 -9.10 -1.59 18.91
C ARG A 152 -9.22 -0.84 20.24
N ASN A 153 -10.27 -0.04 20.39
CA ASN A 153 -10.47 0.83 21.56
C ASN A 153 -11.71 0.46 22.37
N ASP A 154 -12.26 -0.73 22.16
CA ASP A 154 -13.48 -1.22 22.79
C ASP A 154 -14.65 -0.21 22.74
N LEU A 155 -14.81 0.52 21.63
CA LEU A 155 -15.88 1.49 21.46
C LEU A 155 -17.18 0.78 21.06
N SER A 156 -18.25 1.12 21.76
CA SER A 156 -19.60 0.63 21.50
C SER A 156 -20.55 1.81 21.32
N LEU A 157 -21.73 1.57 20.75
CA LEU A 157 -22.77 2.59 20.64
C LEU A 157 -23.05 3.24 22.00
N GLY A 158 -23.18 4.56 21.99
CA GLY A 158 -23.44 5.38 23.17
C GLY A 158 -22.20 5.73 24.00
N LYS A 159 -21.03 5.12 23.77
CA LYS A 159 -19.79 5.54 24.45
C LYS A 159 -19.39 6.95 24.00
N THR A 160 -18.72 7.66 24.90
CA THR A 160 -18.19 9.00 24.62
C THR A 160 -16.76 8.89 24.10
N LEU A 161 -16.51 9.52 22.97
CA LEU A 161 -15.21 9.70 22.35
C LEU A 161 -14.74 11.13 22.59
N ARG A 162 -13.52 11.30 23.10
CA ARG A 162 -12.98 12.64 23.39
C ARG A 162 -12.17 13.16 22.19
N LEU A 163 -12.63 14.24 21.58
CA LEU A 163 -11.93 14.90 20.46
C LEU A 163 -10.86 15.87 20.98
N SER A 164 -11.19 16.69 21.98
CA SER A 164 -10.30 17.62 22.67
C SER A 164 -10.59 17.68 24.16
N ALA A 165 -9.88 18.50 24.93
CA ALA A 165 -10.14 18.65 26.36
C ALA A 165 -11.60 19.06 26.64
N ASP A 166 -12.17 19.91 25.78
CA ASP A 166 -13.48 20.54 25.97
C ASP A 166 -14.57 19.98 25.04
N ILE A 167 -14.22 19.08 24.12
CA ILE A 167 -15.15 18.53 23.13
C ILE A 167 -15.19 17.01 23.22
N THR A 168 -16.36 16.51 23.63
CA THR A 168 -16.71 15.10 23.66
C THR A 168 -17.81 14.83 22.62
N LEU A 169 -17.71 13.67 21.98
CA LEU A 169 -18.64 13.21 20.97
C LEU A 169 -19.23 11.88 21.40
N LYS A 170 -20.48 11.60 21.04
CA LYS A 170 -21.12 10.33 21.32
C LYS A 170 -20.97 9.40 20.11
N VAL A 171 -20.57 8.15 20.34
CA VAL A 171 -20.54 7.13 19.29
C VAL A 171 -21.98 6.76 18.95
N GLU A 172 -22.45 7.22 17.81
CA GLU A 172 -23.83 7.03 17.34
C GLU A 172 -23.94 5.98 16.24
N GLY A 173 -22.84 5.69 15.56
CA GLY A 173 -22.76 4.66 14.54
C GLY A 173 -21.42 3.94 14.55
N ILE A 174 -21.45 2.66 14.16
CA ILE A 174 -20.25 1.86 13.91
C ILE A 174 -20.38 1.27 12.50
N LEU A 175 -19.38 1.49 11.66
CA LEU A 175 -19.34 0.94 10.32
C LEU A 175 -19.11 -0.57 10.36
N LYS A 176 -19.67 -1.26 9.37
CA LYS A 176 -19.37 -2.67 9.12
C LYS A 176 -17.93 -2.79 8.63
N SER A 177 -17.26 -3.87 9.03
CA SER A 177 -15.89 -4.14 8.57
C SER A 177 -15.88 -4.43 7.08
N THR A 178 -15.16 -3.61 6.32
CA THR A 178 -14.98 -3.75 4.87
C THR A 178 -13.54 -4.08 4.50
N GLY A 179 -12.62 -4.00 5.46
CA GLY A 179 -11.18 -4.13 5.27
C GLY A 179 -10.51 -2.87 4.73
N GLY A 180 -11.29 -1.88 4.28
CA GLY A 180 -10.79 -0.67 3.64
C GLY A 180 -10.32 0.41 4.60
N ILE A 181 -9.91 1.56 4.05
CA ILE A 181 -9.39 2.70 4.83
C ILE A 181 -10.45 3.36 5.74
N SER A 182 -11.73 3.31 5.36
CA SER A 182 -12.84 3.84 6.16
C SER A 182 -12.98 3.18 7.53
N ASP A 183 -12.54 1.92 7.66
CA ASP A 183 -12.58 1.17 8.92
C ASP A 183 -11.65 1.78 9.99
N SER A 184 -10.64 2.56 9.55
CA SER A 184 -9.64 3.20 10.39
C SER A 184 -9.95 4.68 10.69
N PHE A 185 -11.11 5.19 10.27
CA PHE A 185 -11.47 6.61 10.42
C PHE A 185 -12.64 6.81 11.38
N ILE A 186 -12.73 8.03 11.91
CA ILE A 186 -13.85 8.50 12.71
C ILE A 186 -14.49 9.68 11.98
N PHE A 187 -15.77 9.58 11.69
CA PHE A 187 -16.53 10.58 10.95
C PHE A 187 -17.36 11.41 11.91
N VAL A 188 -17.22 12.73 11.81
CA VAL A 188 -17.84 13.70 12.72
C VAL A 188 -18.32 14.90 11.91
N PRO A 189 -19.19 15.76 12.45
CA PRO A 189 -19.51 17.03 11.80
C PRO A 189 -18.28 17.96 11.72
N LEU A 190 -18.30 18.92 10.78
CA LEU A 190 -17.24 19.91 10.62
C LEU A 190 -17.04 20.80 11.87
N GLU A 191 -18.12 21.19 12.53
CA GLU A 191 -18.10 22.20 13.61
C GLU A 191 -17.23 21.81 14.83
N PRO A 192 -17.32 20.58 15.37
CA PRO A 192 -16.39 20.11 16.40
C PRO A 192 -14.92 20.26 16.01
N ILE A 193 -14.55 19.86 14.78
CA ILE A 193 -13.16 19.95 14.32
C ILE A 193 -12.71 21.40 14.14
N ARG A 194 -13.57 22.27 13.59
CA ARG A 194 -13.29 23.71 13.44
C ARG A 194 -12.98 24.38 14.78
N LYS A 195 -13.78 24.08 15.81
CA LYS A 195 -13.56 24.58 17.18
C LYS A 195 -12.20 24.13 17.71
N VAL A 196 -11.79 22.89 17.43
CA VAL A 196 -10.48 22.37 17.86
C VAL A 196 -9.32 23.04 17.14
N LEU A 197 -9.43 23.25 15.83
CA LEU A 197 -8.37 23.82 15.02
C LEU A 197 -8.32 25.36 15.04
N GLY A 198 -9.39 26.01 15.48
CA GLY A 198 -9.49 27.47 15.51
C GLY A 198 -9.52 28.12 14.11
N THR A 199 -9.99 27.38 13.09
CA THR A 199 -9.99 27.82 11.70
C THR A 199 -11.27 27.44 10.97
N ALA A 200 -11.67 28.28 10.02
CA ALA A 200 -12.79 28.02 9.11
C ALA A 200 -12.37 27.30 7.83
N ASN A 201 -11.07 27.12 7.61
CA ASN A 201 -10.51 26.51 6.41
C ASN A 201 -10.83 25.01 6.32
N TYR A 202 -10.66 24.47 5.11
CA TYR A 202 -10.86 23.07 4.78
C TYR A 202 -9.54 22.38 4.41
N SER A 203 -9.44 21.08 4.69
CA SER A 203 -8.28 20.28 4.32
C SER A 203 -8.33 19.91 2.84
N TYR A 204 -9.52 19.57 2.35
CA TYR A 204 -9.78 19.29 0.95
C TYR A 204 -11.27 19.48 0.62
N ILE A 205 -11.60 19.57 -0.66
CA ILE A 205 -12.98 19.64 -1.13
C ILE A 205 -13.19 18.52 -2.15
N LEU A 206 -14.23 17.71 -1.96
CA LEU A 206 -14.61 16.68 -2.94
C LEU A 206 -15.66 17.23 -3.87
N LEU A 207 -15.50 16.91 -5.15
CA LEU A 207 -16.43 17.32 -6.19
C LEU A 207 -17.12 16.09 -6.79
N GLY A 208 -18.44 16.06 -6.67
CA GLY A 208 -19.30 15.16 -7.43
C GLY A 208 -19.46 15.68 -8.84
N ILE A 209 -19.44 14.79 -9.83
CA ILE A 209 -19.55 15.14 -11.25
C ILE A 209 -20.85 14.56 -11.80
N GLN A 210 -21.49 15.30 -12.70
CA GLN A 210 -22.63 14.83 -13.46
C GLN A 210 -22.28 13.60 -14.32
N GLU A 211 -23.20 12.63 -14.41
CA GLU A 211 -23.04 11.45 -15.26
C GLU A 211 -22.76 11.85 -16.73
N GLY A 212 -21.80 11.16 -17.35
CA GLY A 212 -21.41 11.39 -18.75
C GLY A 212 -20.30 12.43 -18.97
N ARG A 213 -19.88 13.18 -17.94
CA ARG A 213 -18.69 14.05 -18.00
C ARG A 213 -17.44 13.26 -17.60
N LYS A 214 -16.31 13.52 -18.26
CA LYS A 214 -15.01 12.97 -17.87
C LYS A 214 -14.43 13.76 -16.69
N ALA A 215 -13.95 13.05 -15.68
CA ALA A 215 -13.37 13.67 -14.48
C ALA A 215 -12.12 14.49 -14.80
N GLU A 216 -11.33 14.05 -15.77
CA GLU A 216 -10.10 14.71 -16.19
C GLU A 216 -10.37 16.08 -16.81
N ASP A 217 -11.41 16.19 -17.64
CA ASP A 217 -11.79 17.44 -18.31
C ASP A 217 -12.30 18.47 -17.27
N VAL A 218 -13.10 18.01 -16.32
CA VAL A 218 -13.63 18.84 -15.23
C VAL A 218 -12.51 19.28 -14.27
N ALA A 219 -11.59 18.38 -13.90
CA ALA A 219 -10.44 18.72 -13.06
C ALA A 219 -9.53 19.76 -13.74
N ALA A 220 -9.29 19.62 -15.05
CA ALA A 220 -8.52 20.59 -15.82
C ALA A 220 -9.22 21.97 -15.87
N ALA A 221 -10.55 21.99 -16.03
CA ALA A 221 -11.33 23.22 -16.02
C ALA A 221 -11.28 23.92 -14.64
N VAL A 222 -11.43 23.17 -13.55
CA VAL A 222 -11.30 23.66 -12.17
C VAL A 222 -9.92 24.27 -11.96
N LYS A 223 -8.85 23.54 -12.31
CA LYS A 223 -7.46 24.02 -12.16
C LYS A 223 -7.19 25.30 -12.96
N LYS A 224 -7.76 25.43 -14.17
CA LYS A 224 -7.58 26.64 -15.00
C LYS A 224 -8.33 27.84 -14.44
N ARG A 225 -9.49 27.63 -13.81
CA ARG A 225 -10.36 28.69 -13.29
C ARG A 225 -9.87 29.24 -11.95
N PHE A 226 -9.29 28.38 -11.12
CA PHE A 226 -8.89 28.69 -9.76
C PHE A 226 -7.37 28.47 -9.60
N PRO A 227 -6.53 29.50 -9.83
CA PRO A 227 -5.11 29.43 -9.48
C PRO A 227 -4.97 29.34 -7.96
N GLY A 228 -4.01 28.56 -7.43
CA GLY A 228 -3.85 28.32 -5.99
C GLY A 228 -4.48 27.04 -5.46
N ILE A 229 -5.17 26.26 -6.31
CA ILE A 229 -5.68 24.93 -5.96
C ILE A 229 -5.20 23.87 -6.96
N GLN A 230 -5.05 22.65 -6.48
CA GLN A 230 -4.94 21.47 -7.32
C GLN A 230 -6.28 20.73 -7.37
N ALA A 231 -6.69 20.28 -8.54
CA ALA A 231 -7.79 19.33 -8.71
C ALA A 231 -7.21 18.03 -9.26
N GLN A 232 -7.39 16.94 -8.52
CA GLN A 232 -6.87 15.63 -8.86
C GLN A 232 -8.02 14.64 -9.02
N THR A 233 -7.95 13.80 -10.05
CA THR A 233 -8.89 12.69 -10.22
C THR A 233 -8.44 11.46 -9.42
N SER A 234 -9.33 10.51 -9.18
CA SER A 234 -8.94 9.20 -8.60
C SER A 234 -7.86 8.51 -9.43
N GLY A 235 -7.84 8.71 -10.76
CA GLY A 235 -6.79 8.24 -11.64
C GLY A 235 -5.43 8.92 -11.42
N ASP A 236 -5.42 10.21 -11.08
CA ASP A 236 -4.18 10.93 -10.79
C ASP A 236 -3.60 10.53 -9.43
N VAL A 237 -4.45 10.28 -8.43
CA VAL A 237 -4.04 9.70 -7.13
C VAL A 237 -3.45 8.31 -7.35
N LEU A 238 -4.05 7.49 -8.22
CA LEU A 238 -3.49 6.18 -8.58
C LEU A 238 -2.12 6.32 -9.26
N LYS A 239 -1.98 7.22 -10.24
CA LYS A 239 -0.68 7.47 -10.89
C LYS A 239 0.38 7.98 -9.92
N PHE A 240 -0.01 8.75 -8.90
CA PHE A 240 0.89 9.20 -7.84
C PHE A 240 1.33 8.03 -6.96
N ALA A 241 0.37 7.20 -6.51
CA ALA A 241 0.65 6.01 -5.72
C ALA A 241 1.53 5.00 -6.51
N GLU A 242 1.25 4.79 -7.79
CA GLU A 242 2.06 3.97 -8.69
C GLU A 242 3.49 4.51 -8.85
N ARG A 243 3.65 5.83 -8.93
CA ARG A 243 4.99 6.47 -8.96
C ARG A 243 5.74 6.21 -7.66
N ALA A 244 5.09 6.35 -6.49
CA ALA A 244 5.71 6.07 -5.20
C ALA A 244 6.10 4.58 -5.05
N VAL A 245 5.22 3.66 -5.49
CA VAL A 245 5.52 2.23 -5.49
C VAL A 245 6.66 1.90 -6.47
N ARG A 246 6.71 2.53 -7.64
CA ARG A 246 7.78 2.33 -8.63
C ARG A 246 9.16 2.73 -8.08
N ILE A 247 9.25 3.84 -7.34
CA ILE A 247 10.50 4.23 -6.68
C ILE A 247 10.91 3.15 -5.66
N SER A 248 9.95 2.63 -4.91
CA SER A 248 10.20 1.53 -3.96
C SER A 248 10.63 0.24 -4.67
N ASP A 249 10.08 -0.05 -5.85
CA ASP A 249 10.45 -1.22 -6.65
C ASP A 249 11.89 -1.15 -7.15
N LEU A 250 12.42 0.05 -7.42
CA LEU A 250 13.83 0.21 -7.80
C LEU A 250 14.76 -0.21 -6.65
N VAL A 251 14.44 0.21 -5.42
CA VAL A 251 15.20 -0.17 -4.22
C VAL A 251 15.10 -1.68 -3.97
N ARG A 252 13.89 -2.25 -4.06
CA ARG A 252 13.67 -3.70 -3.92
C ARG A 252 14.37 -4.51 -5.00
N PHE A 253 14.38 -4.02 -6.23
CA PHE A 253 15.13 -4.63 -7.33
C PHE A 253 16.63 -4.63 -7.03
N GLY A 254 17.18 -3.52 -6.50
CA GLY A 254 18.56 -3.46 -6.04
C GLY A 254 18.87 -4.50 -4.97
N ILE A 255 18.02 -4.62 -3.94
CA ILE A 255 18.16 -5.63 -2.88
C ILE A 255 18.10 -7.05 -3.47
N SER A 256 17.17 -7.30 -4.40
CA SER A 256 17.01 -8.60 -5.07
C SER A 256 18.23 -8.95 -5.92
N LEU A 257 18.83 -7.96 -6.59
CA LEU A 257 20.05 -8.13 -7.37
C LEU A 257 21.24 -8.49 -6.46
N VAL A 258 21.37 -7.82 -5.32
CA VAL A 258 22.39 -8.16 -4.31
C VAL A 258 22.15 -9.58 -3.77
N ALA A 259 20.90 -9.93 -3.45
CA ALA A 259 20.54 -11.27 -2.97
C ALA A 259 20.86 -12.35 -4.03
N LEU A 260 20.63 -12.07 -5.31
CA LEU A 260 20.99 -12.95 -6.41
C LEU A 260 22.51 -13.13 -6.53
N ILE A 261 23.28 -12.03 -6.42
CA ILE A 261 24.75 -12.08 -6.44
C ILE A 261 25.28 -12.89 -5.26
N VAL A 262 24.78 -12.64 -4.04
CA VAL A 262 25.20 -13.38 -2.84
C VAL A 262 24.85 -14.87 -2.96
N GLY A 263 23.65 -15.19 -3.47
CA GLY A 263 23.24 -16.57 -3.75
C GLY A 263 24.18 -17.23 -4.79
N GLY A 264 24.49 -16.52 -5.87
CA GLY A 264 25.44 -16.97 -6.89
C GLY A 264 26.85 -17.21 -6.34
N LEU A 265 27.36 -16.31 -5.51
CA LEU A 265 28.66 -16.46 -4.85
C LEU A 265 28.67 -17.66 -3.88
N LEU A 266 27.57 -17.92 -3.18
CA LEU A 266 27.45 -19.07 -2.28
C LEU A 266 27.51 -20.39 -3.06
N VAL A 267 26.79 -20.46 -4.20
CA VAL A 267 26.86 -21.59 -5.12
C VAL A 267 28.27 -21.75 -5.68
N ALA A 268 28.87 -20.66 -6.17
CA ALA A 268 30.21 -20.68 -6.74
C ALA A 268 31.25 -21.18 -5.72
N ASN A 269 31.22 -20.69 -4.49
CA ASN A 269 32.11 -21.13 -3.42
C ASN A 269 31.91 -22.63 -3.10
N THR A 270 30.66 -23.08 -3.08
CA THR A 270 30.33 -24.51 -2.84
C THR A 270 30.85 -25.40 -3.96
N VAL A 271 30.59 -25.03 -5.21
CA VAL A 271 31.00 -25.77 -6.40
C VAL A 271 32.52 -25.78 -6.53
N MET A 272 33.17 -24.64 -6.28
CA MET A 272 34.63 -24.56 -6.30
C MET A 272 35.25 -25.51 -5.27
N MET A 273 34.70 -25.53 -4.05
CA MET A 273 35.16 -26.45 -3.00
C MET A 273 34.90 -27.92 -3.36
N SER A 274 33.72 -28.26 -3.92
CA SER A 274 33.42 -29.63 -4.32
C SER A 274 34.33 -30.10 -5.46
N VAL A 275 34.69 -29.20 -6.37
CA VAL A 275 35.64 -29.48 -7.44
C VAL A 275 37.03 -29.73 -6.89
N TYR A 276 37.54 -28.86 -6.01
CA TYR A 276 38.87 -29.02 -5.40
C TYR A 276 39.03 -30.36 -4.68
N GLU A 277 38.01 -30.78 -3.94
CA GLU A 277 38.02 -32.05 -3.20
C GLU A 277 38.04 -33.27 -4.14
N ARG A 278 37.49 -33.13 -5.36
CA ARG A 278 37.35 -34.21 -6.35
C ARG A 278 38.35 -34.12 -7.51
N ILE A 279 39.37 -33.25 -7.42
CA ILE A 279 40.40 -33.10 -8.47
C ILE A 279 41.06 -34.43 -8.84
N ARG A 280 41.36 -35.28 -7.85
CA ARG A 280 41.99 -36.59 -8.09
C ARG A 280 41.06 -37.53 -8.87
N GLU A 281 39.75 -37.52 -8.55
CA GLU A 281 38.74 -38.30 -9.29
C GLU A 281 38.61 -37.81 -10.74
N PHE A 282 38.55 -36.49 -10.93
CA PHE A 282 38.52 -35.88 -12.26
C PHE A 282 39.79 -36.20 -13.06
N GLY A 283 40.96 -36.19 -12.42
CA GLY A 283 42.22 -36.60 -13.02
C GLY A 283 42.22 -38.05 -13.48
N LEU A 284 41.68 -38.96 -12.67
CA LEU A 284 41.59 -40.38 -12.99
C LEU A 284 40.60 -40.65 -14.14
N MET A 285 39.45 -39.98 -14.14
CA MET A 285 38.50 -40.05 -15.25
C MET A 285 39.11 -39.51 -16.57
N ARG A 286 39.91 -38.44 -16.50
CA ARG A 286 40.63 -37.93 -17.69
C ARG A 286 41.70 -38.89 -18.18
N ALA A 287 42.42 -39.57 -17.28
CA ALA A 287 43.41 -40.58 -17.64
C ALA A 287 42.76 -41.78 -18.35
N LEU A 288 41.51 -42.11 -17.99
CA LEU A 288 40.69 -43.14 -18.64
C LEU A 288 40.01 -42.67 -19.94
N GLY A 289 40.28 -41.44 -20.40
CA GLY A 289 39.78 -40.91 -21.68
C GLY A 289 38.55 -40.01 -21.60
N ALA A 290 38.08 -39.63 -20.41
CA ALA A 290 36.97 -38.69 -20.29
C ALA A 290 37.31 -37.30 -20.86
N LYS A 291 36.44 -36.77 -21.74
CA LYS A 291 36.58 -35.43 -22.34
C LYS A 291 36.38 -34.33 -21.29
N ARG A 292 37.04 -33.18 -21.46
CA ARG A 292 36.88 -32.00 -20.57
C ARG A 292 35.42 -31.56 -20.43
N GLY A 293 34.67 -31.58 -21.54
CA GLY A 293 33.24 -31.25 -21.56
C GLY A 293 32.36 -32.21 -20.76
N PHE A 294 32.76 -33.48 -20.61
CA PHE A 294 32.02 -34.45 -19.79
C PHE A 294 32.11 -34.09 -18.31
N ILE A 295 33.31 -33.74 -17.83
CA ILE A 295 33.52 -33.31 -16.44
C ILE A 295 32.82 -31.98 -16.15
N PHE A 296 32.91 -31.03 -17.08
CA PHE A 296 32.17 -29.77 -16.98
C PHE A 296 30.65 -30.02 -16.90
N GLY A 297 30.11 -30.88 -17.77
CA GLY A 297 28.69 -31.24 -17.77
C GLY A 297 28.25 -31.91 -16.46
N LEU A 298 29.11 -32.72 -15.82
CA LEU A 298 28.82 -33.34 -14.53
C LEU A 298 28.66 -32.29 -13.42
N VAL A 299 29.60 -31.34 -13.33
CA VAL A 299 29.56 -30.27 -12.31
C VAL A 299 28.41 -29.30 -12.57
N LEU A 300 28.14 -28.99 -13.84
CA LEU A 300 27.02 -28.14 -14.24
C LEU A 300 25.68 -28.78 -13.86
N LEU A 301 25.52 -30.09 -14.09
CA LEU A 301 24.30 -30.82 -13.72
C LEU A 301 24.12 -30.88 -12.20
N GLU A 302 25.20 -31.04 -11.43
CA GLU A 302 25.16 -31.00 -9.96
C GLU A 302 24.70 -29.63 -9.45
N SER A 303 25.24 -28.56 -10.02
CA SER A 303 24.86 -27.18 -9.70
C SER A 303 23.42 -26.88 -10.12
N LEU A 304 23.00 -27.37 -11.30
CA LEU A 304 21.65 -27.19 -11.82
C LEU A 304 20.62 -27.90 -10.95
N LEU A 305 20.89 -29.12 -10.50
CA LEU A 305 20.00 -29.86 -9.61
C LEU A 305 19.84 -29.16 -8.26
N LEU A 306 20.94 -28.64 -7.68
CA LEU A 306 20.87 -27.82 -6.47
C LEU A 306 20.09 -26.53 -6.70
N GLY A 307 20.29 -25.87 -7.85
CA GLY A 307 19.55 -24.67 -8.24
C GLY A 307 18.05 -24.91 -8.39
N ILE A 308 17.65 -25.97 -9.09
CA ILE A 308 16.23 -26.34 -9.28
C ILE A 308 15.59 -26.70 -7.94
N MET A 309 16.24 -27.51 -7.11
CA MET A 309 15.70 -27.85 -5.79
C MET A 309 15.58 -26.60 -4.90
N GLY A 310 16.59 -25.73 -4.92
CA GLY A 310 16.56 -24.50 -4.13
C GLY A 310 15.49 -23.53 -4.61
N GLY A 311 15.31 -23.38 -5.92
CA GLY A 311 14.30 -22.49 -6.49
C GLY A 311 12.86 -23.05 -6.46
N LEU A 312 12.66 -24.36 -6.31
CA LEU A 312 11.34 -24.95 -6.06
C LEU A 312 10.92 -24.85 -4.59
N LEU A 313 11.90 -24.89 -3.68
CA LEU A 313 11.67 -24.79 -2.24
C LEU A 313 11.53 -23.33 -1.76
N GLY A 314 12.16 -22.39 -2.46
CA GLY A 314 12.03 -20.94 -2.22
C GLY A 314 10.80 -20.35 -2.91
#